data_AF-A0A7C4IJ41-F1
#
_entry.id   AF-A0A7C4IJ41-F1
#
_cell.length_a   1.000
_cell.length_b   1.000
_cell.length_c   1.000
_cell.angle_alpha   90.00
_cell.angle_beta   90.00
_cell.angle_gamma   90.00
#
_symmetry.space_group_name_H-M   'P 1'
#
loop_
_entity.id
_entity.type
_entity.pdbx_description
1 polymer ?
#
loop_
_entity_poly.entity_id
_entity_poly.type
_entity_poly.pdbx_seq_one_letter_code
_entity_poly.pdbx_strand_id
1 'polypeptide(L)'
;MVARQTPHAVAPAAAVPMSFWQRGFLEQTVAFGQTNPQAAIELAFRQRPDVIYLLTDGEFPDNQAVVDLIRRLNPDKAVEVRSIAFVNRGEEYERVLMRIAEDNRGAFKYVGEEDMRR
;
A
#
# COMPACT_ATOMS: atom_id res chain seq x y z
N MET A 1 0.88 2.35 -44.36
CA MET A 1 1.65 3.39 -43.63
C MET A 1 1.72 2.92 -42.17
N VAL A 2 2.85 2.35 -41.75
CA VAL A 2 3.01 1.78 -40.39
C VAL A 2 3.70 2.83 -39.53
N ALA A 3 3.00 3.36 -38.53
CA ALA A 3 3.57 4.28 -37.57
C ALA A 3 4.61 3.53 -36.73
N ARG A 4 5.89 3.92 -36.86
CA ARG A 4 6.96 3.45 -35.98
C ARG A 4 6.68 4.02 -34.59
N GLN A 5 6.35 3.14 -33.64
CA GLN A 5 6.42 3.48 -32.22
C GLN A 5 7.88 3.78 -31.88
N THR A 6 8.15 5.02 -31.53
CA THR A 6 9.41 5.44 -30.91
C THR A 6 9.56 4.74 -29.56
N PRO A 7 10.69 4.07 -29.28
CA PRO A 7 10.91 3.48 -27.97
C PRO A 7 11.02 4.60 -26.92
N HIS A 8 10.24 4.50 -25.84
CA HIS A 8 10.47 5.31 -24.64
C HIS A 8 11.87 4.97 -24.13
N ALA A 9 12.79 5.93 -24.23
CA ALA A 9 14.15 5.77 -23.79
C ALA A 9 14.19 5.44 -22.29
N VAL A 10 14.78 4.30 -21.95
CA VAL A 10 15.21 4.02 -20.58
C VAL A 10 16.43 4.92 -20.32
N ALA A 11 16.22 6.04 -19.64
CA ALA A 11 17.31 6.91 -19.23
C ALA A 11 18.14 6.20 -18.13
N PRO A 12 19.49 6.27 -18.17
CA PRO A 12 20.33 5.66 -17.16
C PRO A 12 20.09 6.33 -15.80
N ALA A 13 20.11 5.52 -14.74
CA ALA A 13 19.75 5.86 -13.35
C ALA A 13 20.70 6.85 -12.64
N ALA A 14 21.43 7.70 -13.36
CA ALA A 14 22.33 8.66 -12.77
C ALA A 14 21.73 10.07 -12.87
N ALA A 15 21.24 10.56 -11.72
CA ALA A 15 21.04 11.98 -11.40
C ALA A 15 19.70 12.66 -11.75
N VAL A 16 18.60 11.93 -11.86
CA VAL A 16 17.31 12.55 -11.52
C VAL A 16 17.09 12.36 -10.01
N PRO A 17 16.89 13.44 -9.22
CA PRO A 17 16.65 13.29 -7.80
C PRO A 17 15.44 12.37 -7.59
N MET A 18 15.58 11.37 -6.72
CA MET A 18 14.52 10.39 -6.41
C MET A 18 13.17 11.07 -6.10
N SER A 19 13.21 12.27 -5.50
CA SER A 19 12.02 13.08 -5.20
C SER A 19 11.24 13.55 -6.42
N PHE A 20 11.87 13.67 -7.58
CA PHE A 20 11.21 14.07 -8.83
C PHE A 20 10.40 12.92 -9.44
N TRP A 21 10.97 11.70 -9.47
CA TRP A 21 10.28 10.51 -9.95
C TRP A 21 9.18 10.02 -9.00
N GLN A 22 9.38 10.13 -7.68
CA GLN A 22 8.38 9.73 -6.69
C GLN A 22 7.11 10.58 -6.79
N ARG A 23 7.24 11.90 -6.88
CA ARG A 23 6.07 12.78 -7.04
C ARG A 23 5.38 12.55 -8.39
N GLY A 24 6.14 12.52 -9.48
CA GLY A 24 5.58 12.28 -10.81
C GLY A 24 4.85 10.93 -10.91
N PHE A 25 5.38 9.87 -10.28
CA PHE A 25 4.71 8.57 -10.23
C PHE A 25 3.40 8.62 -9.43
N LEU A 26 3.42 9.23 -8.24
CA LEU A 26 2.22 9.35 -7.39
C LEU A 26 1.14 10.20 -8.06
N GLU A 27 1.51 11.32 -8.67
CA GLU A 27 0.59 12.21 -9.40
C GLU A 27 -0.05 11.55 -10.62
N GLN A 28 0.62 10.57 -11.23
CA GLN A 28 0.15 9.86 -12.41
C GLN A 28 -0.52 8.53 -12.10
N THR A 29 -0.52 8.09 -10.84
CA THR A 29 -1.15 6.83 -10.43
C THR A 29 -2.66 7.03 -10.36
N VAL A 30 -3.38 6.35 -11.27
CA VAL A 30 -4.85 6.31 -11.26
C VAL A 30 -5.30 5.01 -10.61
N ALA A 31 -6.18 5.09 -9.61
CA ALA A 31 -6.83 3.91 -9.06
C ALA A 31 -7.70 3.25 -10.16
N PHE A 32 -7.34 2.05 -10.59
CA PHE A 32 -8.04 1.32 -11.64
C PHE A 32 -8.05 -0.19 -11.38
N GLY A 33 -9.22 -0.82 -11.53
CA GLY A 33 -9.40 -2.27 -11.37
C GLY A 33 -9.96 -2.71 -10.01
N GLN A 34 -9.98 -4.03 -9.79
CA GLN A 34 -10.34 -4.62 -8.50
C GLN A 34 -9.13 -4.69 -7.56
N THR A 35 -9.37 -4.60 -6.26
CA THR A 35 -8.35 -4.74 -5.22
C THR A 35 -7.85 -6.18 -5.19
N ASN A 36 -6.60 -6.43 -5.60
CA ASN A 36 -5.88 -7.66 -5.24
C ASN A 36 -4.84 -7.34 -4.17
N PRO A 37 -5.21 -7.36 -2.88
CA PRO A 37 -4.31 -6.97 -1.80
C PRO A 37 -3.16 -7.99 -1.64
N GLN A 38 -3.38 -9.25 -2.00
CA GLN A 38 -2.42 -10.33 -1.74
C GLN A 38 -1.12 -10.14 -2.53
N ALA A 39 -1.21 -9.87 -3.83
CA ALA A 39 -0.02 -9.67 -4.67
C ALA A 39 0.80 -8.44 -4.24
N ALA A 40 0.14 -7.36 -3.82
CA ALA A 40 0.80 -6.16 -3.32
C ALA A 40 1.50 -6.41 -1.98
N ILE A 41 0.85 -7.13 -1.06
CA ILE A 41 1.42 -7.50 0.23
C ILE A 41 2.65 -8.40 0.04
N GLU A 42 2.56 -9.44 -0.80
CA GLU A 42 3.70 -10.30 -1.12
C GLU A 42 4.86 -9.51 -1.74
N LEU A 43 4.57 -8.57 -2.63
CA LEU A 43 5.59 -7.69 -3.20
C LEU A 43 6.25 -6.81 -2.13
N ALA A 44 5.48 -6.23 -1.21
CA ALA A 44 5.99 -5.41 -0.12
C ALA A 44 6.94 -6.21 0.78
N PHE A 45 6.53 -7.39 1.24
CA PHE A 45 7.39 -8.25 2.08
C PHE A 45 8.66 -8.73 1.37
N ARG A 46 8.61 -8.97 0.05
CA ARG A 46 9.82 -9.31 -0.73
C ARG A 46 10.87 -8.20 -0.75
N GLN A 47 10.50 -6.94 -0.49
CA GLN A 47 11.46 -5.84 -0.36
C GLN A 47 12.24 -5.88 0.96
N ARG A 48 11.94 -6.82 1.87
CA ARG A 48 12.51 -6.94 3.22
C ARG A 48 12.47 -5.61 4.01
N PRO A 49 11.29 -4.98 4.14
CA PRO A 49 11.17 -3.70 4.83
C PRO A 49 11.29 -3.88 6.34
N ASP A 50 11.69 -2.81 7.04
CA ASP A 50 11.52 -2.72 8.49
C ASP A 50 10.07 -2.38 8.87
N VAL A 51 9.41 -1.55 8.04
CA VAL A 51 8.05 -1.05 8.27
C VAL A 51 7.24 -1.07 6.96
N ILE A 52 5.99 -1.52 7.04
CA ILE A 52 4.99 -1.43 5.96
C ILE A 52 3.85 -0.53 6.43
N TYR A 53 3.44 0.41 5.56
CA TYR A 53 2.22 1.19 5.73
C TYR A 53 1.16 0.68 4.75
N LEU A 54 0.05 0.14 5.28
CA LEU A 54 -1.11 -0.28 4.53
C LEU A 54 -2.14 0.85 4.49
N LEU A 55 -2.56 1.21 3.29
CA LEU A 55 -3.47 2.33 3.04
C LEU A 55 -4.71 1.81 2.33
N THR A 56 -5.91 2.06 2.89
CA THR A 56 -7.18 1.66 2.25
C THR A 56 -8.31 2.61 2.64
N ASP A 57 -9.25 2.82 1.72
CA ASP A 57 -10.50 3.56 1.90
C ASP A 57 -11.71 2.64 2.14
N GLY A 58 -11.50 1.33 2.22
CA GLY A 58 -12.56 0.36 2.47
C GLY A 58 -12.11 -1.09 2.69
N GLU A 59 -13.07 -1.99 2.62
CA GLU A 59 -12.91 -3.43 2.84
C GLU A 59 -11.99 -4.11 1.82
N PHE A 60 -11.24 -5.11 2.29
CA PHE A 60 -10.64 -6.07 1.38
C PHE A 60 -11.70 -7.02 0.84
N PRO A 61 -11.54 -7.56 -0.37
CA PRO A 61 -12.44 -8.60 -0.88
C PRO A 61 -12.54 -9.82 0.04
N ASP A 62 -11.46 -10.13 0.76
CA ASP A 62 -11.42 -11.14 1.83
C ASP A 62 -10.48 -10.66 2.93
N ASN A 63 -11.07 -10.18 4.03
CA ASN A 63 -10.34 -9.66 5.18
C ASN A 63 -9.50 -10.74 5.87
N GLN A 64 -10.01 -11.96 5.99
CA GLN A 64 -9.35 -13.04 6.72
C GLN A 64 -8.12 -13.55 5.94
N ALA A 65 -8.25 -13.67 4.61
CA ALA A 65 -7.13 -14.04 3.75
C ALA A 65 -5.96 -13.05 3.86
N VAL A 66 -6.25 -11.75 4.02
CA VAL A 66 -5.21 -10.71 4.21
C VAL A 66 -4.50 -10.89 5.55
N VAL A 67 -5.25 -11.08 6.64
CA VAL A 67 -4.68 -11.31 7.98
C VAL A 67 -3.79 -12.55 7.99
N ASP A 68 -4.26 -13.65 7.41
CA ASP A 68 -3.53 -14.92 7.39
C ASP A 68 -2.29 -14.85 6.49
N LEU A 69 -2.36 -14.12 5.37
CA LEU A 69 -1.21 -13.87 4.51
C LEU A 69 -0.13 -13.10 5.25
N ILE A 70 -0.48 -11.99 5.92
CA ILE A 70 0.49 -11.18 6.68
C ILE A 70 1.11 -12.02 7.80
N ARG A 71 0.31 -12.79 8.54
CA ARG A 71 0.82 -13.69 9.57
C ARG A 71 1.82 -14.71 9.01
N ARG A 72 1.55 -15.28 7.84
CA ARG A 72 2.44 -16.22 7.15
C ARG A 72 3.74 -15.58 6.68
N LEU A 73 3.68 -14.33 6.21
CA LEU A 73 4.85 -13.60 5.71
C LEU A 73 5.69 -12.95 6.81
N ASN A 74 5.13 -12.77 8.01
CA ASN A 74 5.79 -12.14 9.15
C ASN A 74 5.72 -13.01 10.43
N PRO A 75 6.19 -14.27 10.40
CA PRO A 75 6.00 -15.21 11.51
C PRO A 75 6.67 -14.75 12.81
N ASP A 76 7.84 -14.12 12.71
CA ASP A 76 8.61 -13.60 13.85
C ASP A 76 8.22 -12.16 14.21
N LYS A 77 7.21 -11.60 13.52
CA LYS A 77 6.75 -10.22 13.66
C LYS A 77 7.86 -9.18 13.46
N ALA A 78 8.92 -9.52 12.72
CA ALA A 78 10.11 -8.68 12.53
C ALA A 78 9.80 -7.38 11.75
N VAL A 79 8.83 -7.42 10.84
CA VAL A 79 8.35 -6.24 10.11
C VAL A 79 7.24 -5.56 10.92
N GLU A 80 7.34 -4.25 11.12
CA GLU A 80 6.25 -3.46 11.69
C GLU A 80 5.18 -3.19 10.62
N VAL A 81 3.91 -3.49 10.87
CA VAL A 81 2.83 -3.18 9.92
C VAL A 81 1.91 -2.13 10.52
N ARG A 82 1.87 -0.94 9.91
CA ARG A 82 0.97 0.15 10.25
C ARG A 82 -0.17 0.21 9.26
N SER A 83 -1.35 0.54 9.72
CA SER A 83 -2.55 0.62 8.89
C SER A 83 -3.18 2.01 8.99
N ILE A 84 -3.60 2.53 7.84
CA ILE A 84 -4.24 3.83 7.71
C ILE A 84 -5.55 3.64 6.95
N ALA A 85 -6.66 4.03 7.58
CA ALA A 85 -8.00 4.02 6.99
C ALA A 85 -8.41 5.42 6.56
N PHE A 86 -9.03 5.55 5.40
CA PHE A 86 -9.52 6.82 4.85
C PHE A 86 -11.03 6.85 4.62
N VAL A 87 -11.59 8.07 4.64
CA VAL A 87 -12.94 8.45 4.18
C VAL A 87 -14.08 7.82 4.99
N ASN A 88 -14.44 6.56 4.75
CA ASN A 88 -15.70 6.01 5.25
C ASN A 88 -15.48 5.18 6.50
N ARG A 89 -16.08 5.55 7.63
CA ARG A 89 -16.07 4.68 8.81
C ARG A 89 -16.83 3.38 8.54
N GLY A 90 -16.27 2.27 9.00
CA GLY A 90 -16.88 0.94 8.85
C GLY A 90 -16.32 -0.02 9.89
N GLU A 91 -17.19 -0.57 10.73
CA GLU A 91 -16.78 -1.30 11.92
C GLU A 91 -15.99 -2.58 11.61
N GLU A 92 -16.30 -3.29 10.53
CA GLU A 92 -15.67 -4.57 10.23
C GLU A 92 -14.24 -4.41 9.71
N TYR A 93 -14.05 -3.58 8.69
CA TYR A 93 -12.72 -3.39 8.08
C TYR A 93 -11.78 -2.61 8.98
N GLU A 94 -12.27 -1.62 9.76
CA GLU A 94 -11.45 -0.93 10.76
C GLU A 94 -10.90 -1.92 11.79
N ARG A 95 -11.74 -2.85 12.27
CA ARG A 95 -11.30 -3.92 13.18
C ARG A 95 -10.22 -4.80 12.56
N VAL A 96 -10.32 -5.11 11.28
CA VAL A 96 -9.30 -5.88 10.55
C VAL A 96 -7.99 -5.10 10.47
N LEU A 97 -8.04 -3.81 10.14
CA LEU A 97 -6.86 -2.95 10.06
C LEU A 97 -6.19 -2.74 11.43
N MET A 98 -6.98 -2.55 12.49
CA MET A 98 -6.49 -2.52 13.87
C MET A 98 -5.81 -3.83 14.23
N ARG A 99 -6.46 -4.97 13.93
CA ARG A 99 -5.91 -6.29 14.21
C ARG A 99 -4.59 -6.55 13.50
N ILE A 100 -4.48 -6.16 12.22
CA ILE A 100 -3.24 -6.27 11.45
C ILE A 100 -2.13 -5.47 12.14
N ALA A 101 -2.41 -4.23 12.57
CA ALA A 101 -1.41 -3.41 13.22
C ALA A 101 -0.96 -3.99 14.57
N GLU A 102 -1.91 -4.38 15.42
CA GLU A 102 -1.65 -4.98 16.73
C GLU A 102 -0.83 -6.28 16.62
N ASP A 103 -1.19 -7.16 15.68
CA ASP A 103 -0.50 -8.44 15.49
C ASP A 103 0.97 -8.26 15.05
N ASN A 104 1.30 -7.11 14.47
CA ASN A 104 2.59 -6.82 13.84
C ASN A 104 3.31 -5.61 14.44
N ARG A 105 3.11 -5.33 15.75
CA ARG A 105 3.82 -4.27 16.52
C ARG A 105 3.65 -2.85 15.96
N GLY A 106 2.64 -2.61 15.12
CA GLY A 106 2.39 -1.31 14.51
C GLY A 106 1.25 -0.55 15.17
N ALA A 107 0.77 0.48 14.47
CA ALA A 107 -0.31 1.34 14.90
C ALA A 107 -1.34 1.53 13.78
N PHE A 108 -2.60 1.69 14.19
CA PHE A 108 -3.71 2.05 13.33
C PHE A 108 -3.97 3.56 13.40
N LYS A 109 -4.25 4.19 12.26
CA LYS A 109 -4.71 5.57 12.18
C LYS A 109 -5.92 5.68 11.24
N TYR A 110 -7.01 6.24 11.73
CA TYR A 110 -8.08 6.74 10.87
C TYR A 110 -7.76 8.18 10.44
N VAL A 111 -8.03 8.49 9.17
CA VAL A 111 -7.86 9.81 8.58
C VAL A 111 -9.18 10.23 7.95
N GLY A 112 -9.84 11.18 8.59
CA GLY A 112 -11.14 11.71 8.15
C GLY A 112 -11.01 12.91 7.21
N GLU A 113 -12.14 13.42 6.72
CA GLU A 113 -12.15 14.62 5.88
C GLU A 113 -11.46 15.83 6.55
N GLU A 114 -11.63 16.01 7.86
CA GLU A 114 -11.04 17.13 8.60
C GLU A 114 -9.50 17.12 8.55
N ASP A 115 -8.90 15.94 8.53
CA ASP A 115 -7.45 15.78 8.41
C ASP A 115 -6.93 16.18 7.01
N MET A 116 -7.80 16.22 6.00
CA MET A 116 -7.47 16.51 4.60
C MET A 116 -7.61 17.99 4.21
N ARG A 117 -8.25 18.83 5.05
CA ARG A 117 -8.57 20.24 4.74
C ARG A 117 -7.41 21.23 4.96
N ARG A 118 -6.16 20.80 4.77
CA ARG A 118 -4.98 21.67 4.94
C ARG A 118 -4.51 22.34 3.66
#